data_AF-A0A260VAT5-F1
#
_entry.id   AF-A0A260VAT5-F1
#
_cell.length_a   1.000
_cell.length_b   1.000
_cell.length_c   1.000
_cell.angle_alpha   90.00
_cell.angle_beta   90.00
_cell.angle_gamma   90.00
#
_symmetry.space_group_name_H-M   'P 1'
#
loop_
_entity.id
_entity.type
_entity.pdbx_description
1 polymer ?
#
loop_
_entity_poly.entity_id
_entity_poly.type
_entity_poly.pdbx_seq_one_letter_code
_entity_poly.pdbx_strand_id
1 'polypeptide(L)'
;MTDTGAATQRRRPRNRKAQILTAAAEAFSERGYHPVGIEEIAATVGISGPALYRHFPTKYALFASAVLRLADSLLAATDPAVITREDPEDRLDAVIGAVIRTTIDNRRTGGLYRWEGRYLVGDDRRALRRSMATLHERVTNPLRQLRPDLSEADAAMLATASISAVASITAHRSALSAKQIEESMLAAARSILRTDLPQQGSESPHRESVLEHASKREELLHHSIRLFYLHGYHEVGLDDIGAAASITASSVYRYFPSKAELLEAALHRANVQLTDTLAGALEHSDSPVDAVRTFARLYTELTFRQGELVAVYFAEIGNIPADRRTALRRIQRHNIDGWAQLLREARPNTSVVVSKFLIHAALGLVFDVGRTVRFERSDRTMARVQQTMTAVLLG
;
A
#
# COMPACT_ATOMS: atom_id res chain seq x y z
N MET A 1 -10.23 -53.81 -39.62
CA MET A 1 -9.47 -53.66 -38.37
C MET A 1 -9.42 -52.18 -38.02
N THR A 2 -10.21 -51.79 -37.03
CA THR A 2 -10.31 -50.46 -36.46
C THR A 2 -9.25 -50.30 -35.38
N ASP A 3 -8.29 -49.39 -35.56
CA ASP A 3 -7.39 -48.95 -34.49
C ASP A 3 -7.98 -47.70 -33.83
N THR A 4 -8.35 -47.84 -32.56
CA THR A 4 -9.01 -46.81 -31.76
C THR A 4 -7.95 -46.16 -30.88
N GLY A 5 -7.52 -44.95 -31.25
CA GLY A 5 -6.60 -44.14 -30.47
C GLY A 5 -7.14 -43.87 -29.06
N ALA A 6 -6.53 -44.52 -28.07
CA ALA A 6 -6.84 -44.29 -26.67
C ALA A 6 -6.42 -42.87 -26.26
N ALA A 7 -7.40 -41.98 -26.16
CA ALA A 7 -7.25 -40.66 -25.58
C ALA A 7 -6.79 -40.77 -24.12
N THR A 8 -5.54 -40.39 -23.86
CA THR A 8 -4.97 -40.33 -22.52
C THR A 8 -5.70 -39.23 -21.74
N GLN A 9 -6.67 -39.61 -20.90
CA GLN A 9 -7.30 -38.69 -19.96
C GLN A 9 -6.22 -38.14 -19.01
N ARG A 10 -5.77 -36.91 -19.28
CA ARG A 10 -4.94 -36.11 -18.38
C ARG A 10 -5.65 -35.98 -17.03
N ARG A 11 -5.19 -36.75 -16.05
CA ARG A 11 -5.57 -36.70 -14.63
C ARG A 11 -5.66 -35.25 -14.17
N ARG A 12 -6.84 -34.82 -13.70
CA ARG A 12 -7.07 -33.45 -13.18
C ARG A 12 -6.12 -33.19 -12.01
N PRO A 13 -5.26 -32.15 -12.05
CA PRO A 13 -4.44 -31.82 -10.90
C PRO A 13 -5.34 -31.36 -9.74
N ARG A 14 -5.20 -31.98 -8.56
CA ARG A 14 -5.94 -31.64 -7.32
C ARG A 14 -5.77 -30.18 -6.88
N ASN A 15 -4.84 -29.44 -7.49
CA ASN A 15 -4.50 -28.06 -7.16
C ASN A 15 -4.97 -27.01 -8.19
N ARG A 16 -5.90 -27.35 -9.10
CA ARG A 16 -6.30 -26.43 -10.18
C ARG A 16 -6.89 -25.11 -9.67
N LYS A 17 -7.74 -25.16 -8.64
CA LYS A 17 -8.37 -23.96 -8.07
C LYS A 17 -7.33 -23.00 -7.49
N ALA A 18 -6.31 -23.51 -6.77
CA ALA A 18 -5.28 -22.63 -6.20
C ALA A 18 -4.33 -22.08 -7.27
N GLN A 19 -4.03 -22.84 -8.34
CA GLN A 19 -3.28 -22.33 -9.49
C GLN A 19 -3.99 -21.15 -10.15
N ILE A 20 -5.31 -21.27 -10.37
CA ILE A 20 -6.14 -20.18 -10.91
C ILE A 20 -6.08 -18.96 -9.98
N LEU A 21 -6.25 -19.16 -8.66
CA LEU A 21 -6.21 -18.06 -7.70
C LEU A 21 -4.85 -17.37 -7.64
N THR A 22 -3.74 -18.11 -7.76
CA THR A 22 -2.40 -17.52 -7.79
C THR A 22 -2.20 -16.71 -9.07
N ALA A 23 -2.53 -17.25 -10.25
CA ALA A 23 -2.41 -16.53 -11.50
C ALA A 23 -3.28 -15.26 -11.53
N ALA A 24 -4.51 -15.35 -11.03
CA ALA A 24 -5.40 -14.20 -10.89
C ALA A 24 -4.83 -13.15 -9.92
N ALA A 25 -4.33 -13.58 -8.76
CA ALA A 25 -3.79 -12.65 -7.77
C ALA A 25 -2.54 -11.92 -8.26
N GLU A 26 -1.67 -12.58 -9.02
CA GLU A 26 -0.52 -11.94 -9.67
C GLU A 26 -0.98 -10.93 -10.73
N ALA A 27 -1.88 -11.34 -11.63
CA ALA A 27 -2.37 -10.48 -12.71
C ALA A 27 -3.04 -9.21 -12.15
N PHE A 28 -3.94 -9.36 -11.18
CA PHE A 28 -4.62 -8.23 -10.54
C PHE A 28 -3.65 -7.37 -9.71
N SER A 29 -2.66 -7.95 -9.03
CA SER A 29 -1.67 -7.17 -8.27
C SER A 29 -0.79 -6.30 -9.18
N GLU A 30 -0.47 -6.79 -10.38
CA GLU A 30 0.45 -6.10 -11.30
C GLU A 30 -0.25 -5.03 -12.16
N ARG A 31 -1.50 -5.28 -12.55
CA ARG A 31 -2.21 -4.47 -13.55
C ARG A 31 -3.52 -3.85 -13.05
N GLY A 32 -3.95 -4.18 -11.83
CA GLY A 32 -5.23 -3.76 -11.27
C GLY A 32 -6.39 -4.68 -11.68
N TYR A 33 -7.54 -4.51 -11.03
CA TYR A 33 -8.71 -5.35 -11.27
C TYR A 33 -9.31 -5.19 -12.68
N HIS A 34 -9.56 -3.96 -13.13
CA HIS A 34 -10.29 -3.71 -14.38
C HIS A 34 -9.55 -4.16 -15.65
N PRO A 35 -8.25 -3.84 -15.86
CA PRO A 35 -7.56 -4.16 -17.10
C PRO A 35 -7.32 -5.66 -17.35
N VAL A 36 -7.45 -6.49 -16.32
CA VAL A 36 -7.15 -7.93 -16.38
C VAL A 36 -8.34 -8.72 -16.92
N GLY A 37 -8.13 -9.48 -18.00
CA GLY A 37 -9.15 -10.33 -18.63
C GLY A 37 -9.24 -11.73 -18.02
N ILE A 38 -10.37 -12.42 -18.19
CA ILE A 38 -10.50 -13.82 -17.72
C ILE A 38 -9.75 -14.77 -18.64
N GLU A 39 -9.76 -14.49 -19.93
CA GLU A 39 -9.13 -15.26 -20.99
C GLU A 39 -7.62 -15.33 -20.82
N GLU A 40 -6.99 -14.21 -20.43
CA GLU A 40 -5.56 -14.17 -20.16
C GLU A 40 -5.19 -14.97 -18.90
N ILE A 41 -5.98 -14.90 -17.82
CA ILE A 41 -5.75 -15.71 -16.61
C ILE A 41 -5.88 -17.20 -16.95
N ALA A 42 -6.89 -17.56 -17.74
CA ALA A 42 -7.10 -18.92 -18.20
C ALA A 42 -5.91 -19.42 -19.04
N ALA A 43 -5.40 -18.59 -19.96
CA ALA A 43 -4.22 -18.88 -20.75
C ALA A 43 -2.97 -19.09 -19.88
N THR A 44 -2.74 -18.26 -18.86
CA THR A 44 -1.61 -18.38 -17.92
C THR A 44 -1.58 -19.75 -17.23
N VAL A 45 -2.74 -20.34 -16.91
CA VAL A 45 -2.82 -21.66 -16.26
C VAL A 45 -3.07 -22.81 -17.26
N GLY A 46 -3.06 -22.54 -18.56
CA GLY A 46 -3.23 -23.54 -19.62
C GLY A 46 -4.64 -24.15 -19.69
N ILE A 47 -5.68 -23.36 -19.45
CA ILE A 47 -7.09 -23.77 -19.61
C ILE A 47 -7.85 -22.79 -20.50
N SER A 48 -9.01 -23.19 -21.03
CA SER A 48 -9.89 -22.27 -21.77
C SER A 48 -10.68 -21.36 -20.83
N GLY A 49 -11.12 -20.19 -21.31
CA GLY A 49 -12.03 -19.29 -20.58
C GLY A 49 -13.27 -20.02 -20.04
N PRO A 50 -14.01 -20.80 -20.86
CA PRO A 50 -15.13 -21.63 -20.37
C PRO A 50 -14.75 -22.62 -19.27
N ALA A 51 -13.52 -23.13 -19.26
CA ALA A 51 -13.04 -24.00 -18.19
C ALA A 51 -12.78 -23.25 -16.89
N LEU A 52 -12.34 -21.99 -16.94
CA LEU A 52 -12.18 -21.12 -15.78
C LEU A 52 -13.55 -20.79 -15.16
N TYR A 53 -14.57 -20.52 -15.99
CA TYR A 53 -15.93 -20.23 -15.51
C TYR A 53 -16.56 -21.38 -14.70
N ARG A 54 -16.14 -22.63 -14.93
CA ARG A 54 -16.55 -23.77 -14.08
C ARG A 54 -15.99 -23.74 -12.67
N HIS A 55 -14.89 -23.03 -12.44
CA HIS A 55 -14.29 -22.85 -11.12
C HIS A 55 -14.76 -21.56 -10.44
N PHE A 56 -14.94 -20.49 -11.22
CA PHE A 56 -15.36 -19.18 -10.74
C PHE A 56 -16.38 -18.60 -11.72
N PRO A 57 -17.65 -18.43 -11.33
CA PRO A 57 -18.72 -18.08 -12.26
C PRO A 57 -18.58 -16.67 -12.85
N THR A 58 -17.82 -15.79 -12.19
CA THR A 58 -17.57 -14.42 -12.63
C THR A 58 -16.14 -14.00 -12.33
N LYS A 59 -15.66 -12.97 -13.04
CA LYS A 59 -14.39 -12.29 -12.72
C LYS A 59 -14.37 -11.76 -11.29
N TYR A 60 -15.50 -11.22 -10.82
CA TYR A 60 -15.65 -10.78 -9.45
C TYR A 60 -15.48 -11.93 -8.45
N ALA A 61 -16.11 -13.09 -8.66
CA ALA A 61 -15.99 -14.24 -7.76
C ALA A 61 -14.55 -14.76 -7.68
N LEU A 62 -13.82 -14.74 -8.81
CA LEU A 62 -12.39 -15.04 -8.84
C LEU A 62 -11.57 -14.04 -8.04
N PHE A 63 -11.81 -12.74 -8.25
CA PHE A 63 -11.15 -11.65 -7.53
C PHE A 63 -11.40 -11.72 -6.02
N ALA A 64 -12.65 -11.85 -5.60
CA ALA A 64 -13.03 -11.96 -4.19
C ALA A 64 -12.34 -13.15 -3.52
N SER A 65 -12.35 -14.31 -4.18
CA SER A 65 -11.67 -15.51 -3.69
C SER A 65 -10.15 -15.32 -3.59
N ALA A 66 -9.54 -14.60 -4.54
CA ALA A 66 -8.10 -14.34 -4.54
C ALA A 66 -7.69 -13.39 -3.40
N VAL A 67 -8.49 -12.36 -3.13
CA VAL A 67 -8.28 -11.42 -2.01
C VAL A 67 -8.43 -12.14 -0.67
N LEU A 68 -9.53 -12.88 -0.48
CA LEU A 68 -9.84 -13.54 0.79
C LEU A 68 -8.83 -14.63 1.14
N ARG A 69 -8.29 -15.36 0.15
CA ARG A 69 -7.26 -16.40 0.38
C ARG A 69 -6.04 -15.88 1.13
N LEU A 70 -5.59 -14.65 0.85
CA LEU A 70 -4.45 -14.07 1.56
C LEU A 70 -4.80 -13.73 3.01
N ALA A 71 -5.99 -13.16 3.23
CA ALA A 71 -6.49 -12.88 4.57
C ALA A 71 -6.59 -14.17 5.40
N ASP A 72 -7.12 -15.24 4.82
CA ASP A 72 -7.20 -16.56 5.44
C ASP A 72 -5.81 -17.12 5.78
N SER A 73 -4.82 -16.93 4.89
CA SER A 73 -3.45 -17.38 5.12
C SER A 73 -2.80 -16.63 6.29
N LEU A 74 -3.00 -15.32 6.39
CA LEU A 74 -2.54 -14.51 7.52
C LEU A 74 -3.21 -14.93 8.83
N LEU A 75 -4.51 -15.22 8.81
CA LEU A 75 -5.23 -15.69 9.98
C LEU A 75 -4.81 -17.10 10.40
N ALA A 76 -4.60 -18.02 9.47
CA ALA A 76 -4.12 -19.36 9.80
C ALA A 76 -2.72 -19.31 10.42
N ALA A 77 -1.82 -18.48 9.88
CA ALA A 77 -0.45 -18.35 10.38
C ALA A 77 -0.35 -17.69 11.76
N THR A 78 -1.32 -16.84 12.11
CA THR A 78 -1.36 -16.10 13.38
C THR A 78 -2.36 -16.67 14.38
N ASP A 79 -2.88 -17.88 14.13
CA ASP A 79 -3.87 -18.52 14.99
C ASP A 79 -3.31 -18.74 16.42
N PRO A 80 -4.02 -18.35 17.48
CA PRO A 80 -3.62 -18.64 18.87
C PRO A 80 -3.41 -20.13 19.17
N ALA A 81 -4.06 -21.03 18.44
CA ALA A 81 -3.83 -22.48 18.53
C ALA A 81 -2.48 -22.91 17.93
N VAL A 82 -1.91 -22.11 17.03
CA VAL A 82 -0.59 -22.31 16.42
C VAL A 82 0.49 -21.57 17.22
N ILE A 83 0.20 -20.38 17.72
CA ILE A 83 1.11 -19.55 18.51
C ILE A 83 0.78 -19.68 19.99
N THR A 84 1.34 -20.71 20.63
CA THR A 84 1.06 -21.06 22.04
C THR A 84 2.04 -20.41 23.02
N ARG A 85 2.47 -19.16 22.76
CA ARG A 85 3.42 -18.43 23.63
C ARG A 85 2.68 -17.80 24.81
N GLU A 86 3.15 -18.09 26.03
CA GLU A 86 2.57 -17.56 27.27
C GLU A 86 3.02 -16.12 27.53
N ASP A 87 4.31 -15.84 27.37
CA ASP A 87 4.87 -14.51 27.54
C ASP A 87 4.32 -13.54 26.46
N PRO A 88 3.78 -12.36 26.84
CA PRO A 88 3.18 -11.44 25.89
C PRO A 88 4.15 -10.87 24.85
N GLU A 89 5.42 -10.69 25.19
CA GLU A 89 6.46 -10.20 24.29
C GLU A 89 6.84 -11.26 23.25
N ASP A 90 7.09 -12.50 23.70
CA ASP A 90 7.32 -13.64 22.82
C ASP A 90 6.13 -13.91 21.89
N ARG A 91 4.90 -13.76 22.40
CA ARG A 91 3.67 -13.92 21.61
C ARG A 91 3.55 -12.83 20.55
N LEU A 92 3.82 -11.58 20.91
CA LEU A 92 3.79 -10.45 19.98
C LEU A 92 4.83 -10.64 18.85
N ASP A 93 6.05 -11.00 19.20
CA ASP A 93 7.10 -11.29 18.23
C ASP A 93 6.77 -12.48 17.33
N ALA A 94 6.18 -13.54 17.88
CA ALA A 94 5.75 -14.70 17.11
C ALA A 94 4.62 -14.36 16.11
N VAL A 95 3.65 -13.53 16.52
CA VAL A 95 2.58 -13.05 15.63
C VAL A 95 3.17 -12.21 14.50
N ILE A 96 4.01 -11.21 14.82
CA ILE A 96 4.66 -10.38 13.80
C ILE A 96 5.54 -11.21 12.86
N GLY A 97 6.32 -12.15 13.40
CA GLY A 97 7.13 -13.08 12.60
C GLY A 97 6.29 -13.97 11.67
N ALA A 98 5.12 -14.44 12.11
CA ALA A 98 4.17 -15.17 11.26
C ALA A 98 3.60 -14.29 10.15
N VAL A 99 3.26 -13.03 10.43
CA VAL A 99 2.82 -12.06 9.41
C VAL A 99 3.93 -11.80 8.39
N ILE A 100 5.19 -11.63 8.84
CA ILE A 100 6.33 -11.40 7.94
C ILE A 100 6.54 -12.59 7.01
N ARG A 101 6.64 -13.81 7.55
CA ARG A 101 6.84 -15.02 6.74
C ARG A 101 5.72 -15.24 5.72
N THR A 102 4.47 -15.10 6.16
CA THR A 102 3.30 -15.19 5.26
C THR A 102 3.34 -14.12 4.16
N THR A 103 3.79 -12.92 4.49
CA THR A 103 3.94 -11.81 3.52
C THR A 103 5.06 -12.06 2.52
N ILE A 104 6.18 -12.65 2.95
CA ILE A 104 7.30 -13.06 2.08
C ILE A 104 6.81 -14.14 1.11
N ASP A 105 6.13 -15.17 1.60
CA ASP A 105 5.60 -16.28 0.79
C ASP A 105 4.58 -15.81 -0.25
N ASN A 106 3.86 -14.73 0.05
CA ASN A 106 2.86 -14.13 -0.82
C ASN A 106 3.32 -12.82 -1.47
N ARG A 107 4.63 -12.54 -1.55
CA ARG A 107 5.15 -11.23 -2.00
C ARG A 107 4.66 -10.80 -3.39
N ARG A 108 4.40 -11.78 -4.28
CA ARG A 108 3.90 -11.54 -5.66
C ARG A 108 2.40 -11.23 -5.72
N THR A 109 1.63 -11.71 -4.75
CA THR A 109 0.16 -11.67 -4.72
C THR A 109 -0.39 -10.73 -3.63
N GLY A 110 0.44 -10.34 -2.66
CA GLY A 110 0.03 -9.64 -1.45
C GLY A 110 -0.44 -8.20 -1.66
N GLY A 111 -0.03 -7.56 -2.75
CA GLY A 111 -0.49 -6.21 -3.11
C GLY A 111 -1.99 -6.16 -3.39
N LEU A 112 -2.60 -7.28 -3.82
CA LEU A 112 -4.02 -7.34 -4.19
C LEU A 112 -4.96 -6.88 -3.08
N TYR A 113 -4.78 -7.40 -1.86
CA TYR A 113 -5.63 -7.05 -0.72
C TYR A 113 -5.49 -5.56 -0.36
N ARG A 114 -4.24 -5.07 -0.33
CA ARG A 114 -3.91 -3.73 0.17
C ARG A 114 -4.50 -2.61 -0.70
N TRP A 115 -4.56 -2.81 -2.01
CA TRP A 115 -4.92 -1.76 -2.97
C TRP A 115 -6.29 -1.96 -3.62
N GLU A 116 -6.65 -3.20 -3.92
CA GLU A 116 -7.86 -3.51 -4.69
C GLU A 116 -9.03 -3.94 -3.80
N GLY A 117 -8.83 -4.19 -2.50
CA GLY A 117 -9.89 -4.64 -1.57
C GLY A 117 -11.13 -3.72 -1.53
N ARG A 118 -11.03 -2.46 -1.97
CA ARG A 118 -12.16 -1.54 -2.15
C ARG A 118 -13.23 -2.05 -3.13
N TYR A 119 -12.84 -2.86 -4.12
CA TYR A 119 -13.74 -3.44 -5.12
C TYR A 119 -14.56 -4.62 -4.60
N LEU A 120 -14.22 -5.19 -3.42
CA LEU A 120 -15.10 -6.16 -2.78
C LEU A 120 -16.42 -5.50 -2.42
N VAL A 121 -17.54 -6.21 -2.55
CA VAL A 121 -18.89 -5.73 -2.19
C VAL A 121 -19.55 -6.67 -1.19
N GLY A 122 -20.66 -6.23 -0.58
CA GLY A 122 -21.52 -7.06 0.26
C GLY A 122 -20.77 -7.84 1.35
N ASP A 123 -20.99 -9.15 1.39
CA ASP A 123 -20.40 -10.06 2.38
C ASP A 123 -18.90 -10.24 2.25
N ASP A 124 -18.34 -10.20 1.04
CA ASP A 124 -16.89 -10.35 0.84
C ASP A 124 -16.12 -9.19 1.48
N ARG A 125 -16.63 -7.96 1.32
CA ARG A 125 -16.06 -6.77 1.97
C ARG A 125 -16.13 -6.89 3.50
N ARG A 126 -17.24 -7.41 4.03
CA ARG A 126 -17.40 -7.64 5.48
C ARG A 126 -16.46 -8.74 5.98
N ALA A 127 -16.30 -9.83 5.22
CA ALA A 127 -15.40 -10.93 5.55
C ALA A 127 -13.94 -10.46 5.62
N LEU A 128 -13.51 -9.66 4.66
CA LEU A 128 -12.17 -9.10 4.67
C LEU A 128 -11.96 -8.17 5.87
N ARG A 129 -12.90 -7.27 6.15
CA ARG A 129 -12.82 -6.37 7.31
C ARG A 129 -12.74 -7.13 8.63
N ARG A 130 -13.55 -8.18 8.82
CA ARG A 130 -13.49 -9.04 10.00
C ARG A 130 -12.11 -9.70 10.14
N SER A 131 -11.59 -10.24 9.03
CA SER A 131 -10.28 -10.90 9.04
C SER A 131 -9.16 -9.93 9.44
N MET A 132 -9.22 -8.71 8.93
CA MET A 132 -8.25 -7.69 9.29
C MET A 132 -8.41 -7.23 10.73
N ALA A 133 -9.63 -7.06 11.23
CA ALA A 133 -9.86 -6.74 12.65
C ALA A 133 -9.27 -7.82 13.57
N THR A 134 -9.49 -9.10 13.28
CA THR A 134 -8.90 -10.21 14.04
C THR A 134 -7.37 -10.20 13.99
N LEU A 135 -6.76 -9.91 12.84
CA LEU A 135 -5.31 -9.79 12.74
C LEU A 135 -4.77 -8.63 13.60
N HIS A 136 -5.43 -7.47 13.58
CA HIS A 136 -5.04 -6.33 14.42
C HIS A 136 -5.19 -6.68 15.90
N GLU A 137 -6.28 -7.35 16.29
CA GLU A 137 -6.53 -7.80 17.66
C GLU A 137 -5.42 -8.72 18.20
N ARG A 138 -4.90 -9.61 17.34
CA ARG A 138 -3.78 -10.51 17.69
C ARG A 138 -2.48 -9.77 17.98
N VAL A 139 -2.36 -8.52 17.55
CA VAL A 139 -1.23 -7.63 17.86
C VAL A 139 -1.57 -6.72 19.05
N THR A 140 -2.76 -6.11 19.08
CA THR A 140 -3.14 -5.17 20.14
C THR A 140 -3.31 -5.83 21.51
N ASN A 141 -3.80 -7.06 21.58
CA ASN A 141 -4.02 -7.76 22.85
C ASN A 141 -2.71 -7.99 23.64
N PRO A 142 -1.66 -8.63 23.08
CA PRO A 142 -0.38 -8.72 23.78
C PRO A 142 0.27 -7.34 24.01
N LEU A 143 0.15 -6.40 23.07
CA LEU A 143 0.70 -5.05 23.24
C LEU A 143 0.12 -4.35 24.48
N ARG A 144 -1.20 -4.41 24.69
CA ARG A 144 -1.85 -3.79 25.87
C ARG A 144 -1.51 -4.47 27.19
N GLN A 145 -1.06 -5.73 27.17
CA GLN A 145 -0.54 -6.40 28.36
C GLN A 145 0.85 -5.87 28.72
N LEU A 146 1.70 -5.62 27.71
CA LEU A 146 3.04 -5.05 27.89
C LEU A 146 3.02 -3.56 28.21
N ARG A 147 2.03 -2.83 27.67
CA ARG A 147 1.88 -1.38 27.75
C ARG A 147 0.47 -1.02 28.25
N PRO A 148 0.15 -1.24 29.53
CA PRO A 148 -1.17 -0.97 30.09
C PRO A 148 -1.52 0.53 30.13
N ASP A 149 -0.54 1.41 29.92
CA ASP A 149 -0.68 2.85 29.79
C ASP A 149 -1.32 3.30 28.46
N LEU A 150 -1.30 2.44 27.43
CA LEU A 150 -1.84 2.80 26.12
C LEU A 150 -3.37 2.81 26.11
N SER A 151 -3.93 3.87 25.54
CA SER A 151 -5.34 3.87 25.14
C SER A 151 -5.59 2.82 24.04
N GLU A 152 -6.85 2.40 23.88
CA GLU A 152 -7.23 1.47 22.82
C GLU A 152 -6.89 2.01 21.42
N ALA A 153 -7.10 3.32 21.20
CA ALA A 153 -6.77 3.99 19.95
C ALA A 153 -5.26 4.02 19.68
N ASP A 154 -4.45 4.26 20.72
CA ASP A 154 -2.99 4.28 20.60
C ASP A 154 -2.44 2.88 20.29
N ALA A 155 -2.91 1.85 20.98
CA ALA A 155 -2.55 0.46 20.69
C ALA A 155 -2.95 0.05 19.25
N ALA A 156 -4.15 0.44 18.81
CA ALA A 156 -4.62 0.17 17.45
C ALA A 156 -3.78 0.89 16.38
N MET A 157 -3.33 2.13 16.64
CA MET A 157 -2.44 2.87 15.75
C MET A 157 -1.09 2.18 15.61
N LEU A 158 -0.47 1.76 16.71
CA LEU A 158 0.82 1.04 16.69
C LEU A 158 0.70 -0.34 16.02
N ALA A 159 -0.40 -1.06 16.25
CA ALA A 159 -0.67 -2.32 15.55
C ALA A 159 -0.85 -2.11 14.04
N THR A 160 -1.61 -1.09 13.64
CA THR A 160 -1.77 -0.72 12.22
C THR A 160 -0.43 -0.36 11.58
N ALA A 161 0.37 0.46 12.25
CA ALA A 161 1.68 0.89 11.79
C ALA A 161 2.64 -0.29 11.60
N SER A 162 2.71 -1.20 12.57
CA SER A 162 3.59 -2.39 12.49
C SER A 162 3.15 -3.37 11.40
N ILE A 163 1.85 -3.65 11.26
CA ILE A 163 1.33 -4.50 10.17
C ILE A 163 1.59 -3.82 8.81
N SER A 164 1.41 -2.51 8.69
CA SER A 164 1.67 -1.77 7.46
C SER A 164 3.15 -1.79 7.04
N ALA A 165 4.05 -1.63 8.01
CA ALA A 165 5.49 -1.75 7.80
C ALA A 165 5.85 -3.12 7.21
N VAL A 166 5.30 -4.21 7.75
CA VAL A 166 5.50 -5.57 7.20
C VAL A 166 4.85 -5.72 5.82
N ALA A 167 3.62 -5.23 5.64
CA ALA A 167 2.91 -5.31 4.36
C ALA A 167 3.64 -4.58 3.22
N SER A 168 4.55 -3.65 3.52
CA SER A 168 5.36 -2.94 2.52
C SER A 168 6.21 -3.87 1.64
N ILE A 169 6.59 -5.06 2.13
CA ILE A 169 7.35 -6.09 1.39
C ILE A 169 6.69 -6.40 0.03
N THR A 170 5.36 -6.33 -0.04
CA THR A 170 4.55 -6.62 -1.23
C THR A 170 4.58 -5.51 -2.28
N ALA A 171 4.90 -4.27 -1.87
CA ALA A 171 4.83 -3.07 -2.71
C ALA A 171 6.09 -2.83 -3.55
N HIS A 172 7.19 -3.54 -3.28
CA HIS A 172 8.44 -3.38 -4.01
C HIS A 172 9.17 -4.72 -4.23
N ARG A 173 10.23 -4.67 -5.03
CA ARG A 173 11.01 -5.85 -5.47
C ARG A 173 12.50 -5.77 -5.10
N SER A 174 12.86 -4.95 -4.12
CA SER A 174 14.23 -4.87 -3.59
C SER A 174 14.69 -6.26 -3.09
N ALA A 175 15.95 -6.59 -3.37
CA ALA A 175 16.49 -7.94 -3.16
C ALA A 175 17.17 -8.07 -1.79
N LEU A 176 16.56 -8.83 -0.89
CA LEU A 176 17.14 -9.34 0.35
C LEU A 176 16.77 -10.81 0.49
N SER A 177 17.58 -11.57 1.22
CA SER A 177 17.18 -12.93 1.61
C SER A 177 15.97 -12.89 2.55
N ALA A 178 15.14 -13.95 2.56
CA ALA A 178 13.98 -14.04 3.44
C ALA A 178 14.34 -13.78 4.90
N LYS A 179 15.48 -14.33 5.36
CA LYS A 179 16.02 -14.11 6.71
C LYS A 179 16.32 -12.64 7.00
N GLN A 180 16.98 -11.93 6.08
CA GLN A 180 17.27 -10.50 6.26
C GLN A 180 16.00 -9.63 6.25
N ILE A 181 14.99 -10.01 5.44
CA ILE A 181 13.69 -9.34 5.46
C ILE A 181 13.03 -9.57 6.83
N GLU A 182 13.01 -10.80 7.32
CA GLU A 182 12.44 -11.16 8.62
C GLU A 182 13.10 -10.39 9.77
N GLU A 183 14.44 -10.40 9.85
CA GLU A 183 15.20 -9.69 10.88
C GLU A 183 14.95 -8.18 10.85
N SER A 184 15.04 -7.55 9.66
CA SER A 184 14.88 -6.10 9.54
C SER A 184 13.45 -5.62 9.77
N MET A 185 12.45 -6.35 9.27
CA MET A 185 11.03 -5.99 9.44
C MET A 185 10.54 -6.28 10.86
N LEU A 186 11.03 -7.34 11.51
CA LEU A 186 10.74 -7.59 12.93
C LEU A 186 11.35 -6.48 13.81
N ALA A 187 12.60 -6.06 13.53
CA ALA A 187 13.21 -4.94 14.24
C ALA A 187 12.43 -3.63 14.05
N ALA A 188 11.99 -3.32 12.84
CA ALA A 188 11.17 -2.14 12.56
C ALA A 188 9.80 -2.20 13.27
N ALA A 189 9.12 -3.35 13.24
CA ALA A 189 7.85 -3.54 13.94
C ALA A 189 8.02 -3.38 15.47
N ARG A 190 9.08 -3.96 16.04
CA ARG A 190 9.45 -3.81 17.44
C ARG A 190 9.70 -2.35 17.83
N SER A 191 10.40 -1.59 16.98
CA SER A 191 10.62 -0.16 17.19
C SER A 191 9.30 0.61 17.23
N ILE A 192 8.41 0.39 16.24
CA ILE A 192 7.07 0.99 16.23
C ILE A 192 6.32 0.66 17.52
N LEU A 193 6.23 -0.63 17.87
CA LEU A 193 5.40 -1.11 18.98
C LEU A 193 5.89 -0.62 20.35
N ARG A 194 7.17 -0.26 20.48
CA ARG A 194 7.76 0.30 21.71
C ARG A 194 7.81 1.83 21.74
N THR A 195 7.50 2.50 20.64
CA THR A 195 7.60 3.96 20.56
C THR A 195 6.53 4.65 21.41
N ASP A 196 6.92 5.71 22.11
CA ASP A 196 5.97 6.52 22.86
C ASP A 196 5.28 7.51 21.92
N LEU A 197 3.95 7.48 21.92
CA LEU A 197 3.16 8.38 21.09
C LEU A 197 3.01 9.75 21.78
N PRO A 198 3.34 10.86 21.11
CA PRO A 198 3.21 12.19 21.68
C PRO A 198 1.76 12.48 22.09
N GLN A 199 1.59 13.04 23.29
CA GLN A 199 0.29 13.40 23.84
C GLN A 199 -0.18 14.78 23.37
N GLN A 200 0.77 15.69 23.12
CA GLN A 200 0.53 17.03 22.56
C GLN A 200 1.16 17.12 21.17
N GLY A 201 0.49 17.82 20.26
CA GLY A 201 1.09 18.22 18.99
C GLY A 201 2.06 19.37 19.22
N SER A 202 3.17 19.42 18.48
CA SER A 202 3.96 20.65 18.38
C SER A 202 3.21 21.59 17.46
N GLU A 203 2.82 22.78 17.93
CA GLU A 203 2.31 23.84 17.06
C GLU A 203 3.34 24.12 15.98
N SER A 204 3.07 23.66 14.75
CA SER A 204 3.80 24.12 13.59
C SER A 204 2.98 25.25 12.98
N PRO A 205 3.58 26.40 12.64
CA PRO A 205 2.86 27.42 11.89
C PRO A 205 2.51 26.84 10.52
N HIS A 206 1.30 26.29 10.43
CA HIS A 206 0.70 25.83 9.18
C HIS A 206 0.47 27.06 8.33
N ARG A 207 1.47 27.42 7.52
CA ARG A 207 1.24 28.33 6.41
C ARG A 207 0.41 27.54 5.39
N GLU A 208 -0.90 27.68 5.47
CA GLU A 208 -1.73 27.50 4.28
C GLU A 208 -1.14 28.42 3.21
N SER A 209 -0.40 27.82 2.28
CA SER A 209 -0.18 28.46 0.99
C SER A 209 -1.57 28.59 0.37
N VAL A 210 -2.14 29.79 0.52
CA VAL A 210 -3.23 30.26 -0.32
C VAL A 210 -2.66 30.23 -1.73
N LEU A 211 -3.05 29.22 -2.51
CA LEU A 211 -2.75 29.19 -3.94
C LEU A 211 -3.63 30.28 -4.57
N GLU A 212 -3.12 31.52 -4.55
CA GLU A 212 -3.64 32.60 -5.39
C GLU A 212 -3.55 32.16 -6.85
N HIS A 213 -4.72 32.12 -7.51
CA HIS A 213 -4.92 31.85 -8.94
C HIS A 213 -4.26 30.56 -9.45
N ALA A 214 -4.69 29.41 -8.92
CA ALA A 214 -4.42 28.13 -9.55
C ALA A 214 -4.85 28.18 -11.03
N SER A 215 -3.92 27.90 -11.96
CA SER A 215 -4.25 27.88 -13.39
C SER A 215 -5.42 26.93 -13.66
N LYS A 216 -6.20 27.15 -14.74
CA LYS A 216 -7.31 26.23 -15.08
C LYS A 216 -6.85 24.77 -15.20
N ARG A 217 -5.62 24.56 -15.67
CA ARG A 217 -4.98 23.24 -15.71
C ARG A 217 -4.87 22.62 -14.31
N GLU A 218 -4.56 23.41 -13.30
CA GLU A 218 -4.42 22.98 -11.91
C GLU A 218 -5.76 22.64 -11.26
N GLU A 219 -6.79 23.45 -11.52
CA GLU A 219 -8.15 23.14 -11.07
C GLU A 219 -8.64 21.80 -11.64
N LEU A 220 -8.36 21.53 -12.92
CA LEU A 220 -8.70 20.25 -13.55
C LEU A 220 -7.98 19.07 -12.88
N LEU A 221 -6.70 19.22 -12.50
CA LEU A 221 -5.98 18.18 -11.76
C LEU A 221 -6.58 17.97 -10.36
N HIS A 222 -6.94 19.05 -9.66
CA HIS A 222 -7.55 18.96 -8.33
C HIS A 222 -8.91 18.25 -8.38
N HIS A 223 -9.84 18.72 -9.22
CA HIS A 223 -11.18 18.17 -9.33
C HIS A 223 -11.17 16.71 -9.80
N SER A 224 -10.29 16.36 -10.74
CA SER A 224 -10.18 14.99 -11.22
C SER A 224 -9.70 14.01 -10.15
N ILE A 225 -8.67 14.35 -9.37
CA ILE A 225 -8.22 13.50 -8.27
C ILE A 225 -9.34 13.28 -7.25
N ARG A 226 -10.08 14.33 -6.89
CA ARG A 226 -11.21 14.22 -5.97
C ARG A 226 -12.31 13.32 -6.52
N LEU A 227 -12.69 13.49 -7.79
CA LEU A 227 -13.72 12.65 -8.43
C LEU A 227 -13.27 11.19 -8.54
N PHE A 228 -12.03 10.92 -8.95
CA PHE A 228 -11.49 9.55 -8.99
C PHE A 228 -11.43 8.92 -7.61
N TYR A 229 -11.10 9.69 -6.58
CA TYR A 229 -11.11 9.21 -5.20
C TYR A 229 -12.51 8.79 -4.74
N LEU A 230 -13.54 9.59 -5.05
CA LEU A 230 -14.91 9.36 -4.61
C LEU A 230 -15.64 8.28 -5.42
N HIS A 231 -15.46 8.26 -6.74
CA HIS A 231 -16.27 7.46 -7.66
C HIS A 231 -15.47 6.38 -8.40
N GLY A 232 -14.15 6.41 -8.32
CA GLY A 232 -13.26 5.53 -9.08
C GLY A 232 -12.97 6.06 -10.49
N TYR A 233 -11.83 5.65 -11.05
CA TYR A 233 -11.38 6.17 -12.34
C TYR A 233 -12.34 5.88 -13.50
N HIS A 234 -12.96 4.69 -13.54
CA HIS A 234 -13.79 4.28 -14.68
C HIS A 234 -15.14 4.98 -14.74
N GLU A 235 -15.74 5.28 -13.58
CA GLU A 235 -17.07 5.91 -13.49
C GLU A 235 -17.05 7.40 -13.80
N VAL A 236 -15.89 8.05 -13.76
CA VAL A 236 -15.74 9.49 -13.98
C VAL A 236 -15.43 9.79 -15.45
N GLY A 237 -16.25 10.62 -16.09
CA GLY A 237 -16.03 11.17 -17.43
C GLY A 237 -15.24 12.49 -17.41
N LEU A 238 -14.72 12.90 -18.58
CA LEU A 238 -14.13 14.24 -18.73
C LEU A 238 -15.19 15.34 -18.62
N ASP A 239 -16.44 15.02 -18.93
CA ASP A 239 -17.58 15.91 -18.79
C ASP A 239 -17.84 16.24 -17.32
N ASP A 240 -17.79 15.24 -16.43
CA ASP A 240 -17.93 15.42 -14.98
C ASP A 240 -16.82 16.32 -14.42
N ILE A 241 -15.58 16.12 -14.89
CA ILE A 241 -14.42 16.92 -14.50
C ILE A 241 -14.56 18.36 -15.00
N GLY A 242 -15.01 18.54 -16.25
CA GLY A 242 -15.29 19.86 -16.81
C GLY A 242 -16.36 20.59 -16.01
N ALA A 243 -17.48 19.94 -15.73
CA ALA A 243 -18.57 20.49 -14.93
C ALA A 243 -18.08 20.91 -13.52
N ALA A 244 -17.28 20.08 -12.86
CA ALA A 244 -16.68 20.41 -11.56
C ALA A 244 -15.74 21.63 -11.62
N ALA A 245 -14.99 21.79 -12.70
CA ALA A 245 -14.12 22.94 -12.95
C ALA A 245 -14.81 24.14 -13.62
N SER A 246 -16.15 24.10 -13.73
CA SER A 246 -16.99 25.12 -14.38
C SER A 246 -16.59 25.42 -15.83
N ILE A 247 -16.22 24.40 -16.60
CA ILE A 247 -15.92 24.49 -18.04
C ILE A 247 -16.59 23.35 -18.83
N THR A 248 -16.66 23.49 -20.15
CA THR A 248 -17.17 22.41 -21.02
C THR A 248 -16.18 21.27 -21.14
N ALA A 249 -16.68 20.05 -21.41
CA ALA A 249 -15.84 18.90 -21.76
C ALA A 249 -14.87 19.19 -22.90
N SER A 250 -15.34 19.89 -23.96
CA SER A 250 -14.50 20.32 -25.08
C SER A 250 -13.33 21.21 -24.66
N SER A 251 -13.53 22.02 -23.61
CA SER A 251 -12.47 22.85 -23.03
C SER A 251 -11.46 22.01 -22.24
N VAL A 252 -11.89 20.92 -21.58
CA VAL A 252 -10.98 19.98 -20.89
C VAL A 252 -10.00 19.34 -21.88
N TYR A 253 -10.48 18.92 -23.05
CA TYR A 253 -9.64 18.32 -24.11
C TYR A 253 -8.51 19.25 -24.59
N ARG A 254 -8.68 20.57 -24.47
CA ARG A 254 -7.62 21.54 -24.80
C ARG A 254 -6.43 21.48 -23.83
N TYR A 255 -6.66 21.09 -22.58
CA TYR A 255 -5.62 20.96 -21.56
C TYR A 255 -5.07 19.54 -21.47
N PHE A 256 -5.97 18.55 -21.59
CA PHE A 256 -5.65 17.14 -21.44
C PHE A 256 -6.37 16.33 -22.52
N PRO A 257 -5.63 15.83 -23.53
CA PRO A 257 -6.17 14.98 -24.60
C PRO A 257 -6.90 13.72 -24.12
N SER A 258 -6.58 13.21 -22.94
CA SER A 258 -7.24 12.02 -22.37
C SER A 258 -7.30 12.03 -20.84
N LYS A 259 -8.23 11.24 -20.30
CA LYS A 259 -8.34 10.97 -18.85
C LYS A 259 -7.07 10.33 -18.27
N ALA A 260 -6.37 9.51 -19.07
CA ALA A 260 -5.10 8.89 -18.67
C ALA A 260 -3.97 9.90 -18.55
N GLU A 261 -3.90 10.86 -19.48
CA GLU A 261 -2.95 11.97 -19.45
C GLU A 261 -3.17 12.91 -18.28
N LEU A 262 -4.44 13.18 -17.97
CA LEU A 262 -4.80 13.97 -16.80
C LEU A 262 -4.38 13.27 -15.50
N LEU A 263 -4.60 11.96 -15.38
CA LEU A 263 -4.17 11.19 -14.21
C LEU A 263 -2.64 11.18 -14.09
N GLU A 264 -1.94 10.89 -15.18
CA GLU A 264 -0.48 10.92 -15.22
C GLU A 264 0.07 12.30 -14.81
N ALA A 265 -0.51 13.38 -15.33
CA ALA A 265 -0.07 14.73 -15.01
C ALA A 265 -0.24 15.07 -13.53
N ALA A 266 -1.34 14.63 -12.90
CA ALA A 266 -1.54 14.80 -11.45
C ALA A 266 -0.46 14.04 -10.65
N LEU A 267 -0.21 12.78 -11.00
CA LEU A 267 0.79 11.95 -10.30
C LEU A 267 2.22 12.47 -10.52
N HIS A 268 2.56 12.89 -11.74
CA HIS A 268 3.87 13.47 -12.04
C HIS A 268 4.08 14.75 -11.23
N ARG A 269 3.08 15.65 -11.20
CA ARG A 269 3.14 16.89 -10.42
C ARG A 269 3.38 16.63 -8.94
N ALA A 270 2.67 15.68 -8.34
CA ALA A 270 2.87 15.31 -6.94
C ALA A 270 4.28 14.78 -6.66
N ASN A 271 4.84 13.96 -7.56
CA ASN A 271 6.21 13.46 -7.42
C ASN A 271 7.25 14.58 -7.52
N VAL A 272 7.08 15.54 -8.43
CA VAL A 272 7.97 16.70 -8.55
C VAL A 272 7.90 17.55 -7.28
N GLN A 273 6.69 17.90 -6.84
CA GLN A 273 6.51 18.68 -5.61
C GLN A 273 7.12 17.99 -4.38
N LEU A 274 6.93 16.67 -4.25
CA LEU A 274 7.54 15.89 -3.17
C LEU A 274 9.07 15.95 -3.22
N THR A 275 9.64 15.78 -4.41
CA THR A 275 11.10 15.76 -4.61
C THR A 275 11.70 17.13 -4.30
N ASP A 276 11.15 18.20 -4.86
CA ASP A 276 11.65 19.57 -4.68
C ASP A 276 11.54 20.03 -3.23
N THR A 277 10.40 19.76 -2.59
CA THR A 277 10.17 20.15 -1.19
C THR A 277 11.13 19.43 -0.25
N LEU A 278 11.37 18.14 -0.48
CA LEU A 278 12.31 17.37 0.33
C LEU A 278 13.75 17.79 0.07
N ALA A 279 14.16 17.97 -1.19
CA ALA A 279 15.53 18.36 -1.54
C ALA A 279 15.92 19.68 -0.85
N GLY A 280 15.11 20.74 -1.01
CA GLY A 280 15.42 22.05 -0.42
C GLY A 280 15.47 22.03 1.11
N ALA A 281 14.65 21.21 1.76
CA ALA A 281 14.69 21.10 3.22
C ALA A 281 15.88 20.27 3.74
N LEU A 282 16.30 19.25 2.99
CA LEU A 282 17.41 18.39 3.36
C LEU A 282 18.76 19.09 3.22
N GLU A 283 18.90 20.03 2.27
CA GLU A 283 20.10 20.88 2.11
C GLU A 283 20.44 21.70 3.36
N HIS A 284 19.44 22.01 4.19
CA HIS A 284 19.59 22.85 5.39
C HIS A 284 19.59 22.04 6.70
N SER A 285 19.78 20.72 6.63
CA SER A 285 19.77 19.85 7.81
C SER A 285 21.15 19.79 8.48
N ASP A 286 21.19 19.94 9.79
CA ASP A 286 22.45 20.00 10.58
C ASP A 286 23.20 18.66 10.66
N SER A 287 22.48 17.54 10.55
CA SER A 287 23.04 16.19 10.61
C SER A 287 22.22 15.19 9.79
N PRO A 288 22.78 14.01 9.40
CA PRO A 288 22.00 12.97 8.73
C PRO A 288 20.78 12.49 9.54
N VAL A 289 20.88 12.46 10.87
CA VAL A 289 19.75 12.09 11.73
C VAL A 289 18.65 13.15 11.70
N ASP A 290 19.02 14.43 11.73
CA ASP A 290 18.07 15.54 11.65
C ASP A 290 17.44 15.66 10.27
N ALA A 291 18.20 15.32 9.22
CA ALA A 291 17.70 15.17 7.87
C ALA A 291 16.65 14.06 7.76
N VAL A 292 16.84 12.90 8.40
CA VAL A 292 15.83 11.83 8.47
C VAL A 292 14.57 12.27 9.24
N ARG A 293 14.72 13.01 10.35
CA ARG A 293 13.57 13.58 11.10
C ARG A 293 12.80 14.61 10.25
N THR A 294 13.52 15.48 9.54
CA THR A 294 12.95 16.46 8.62
C THR A 294 12.21 15.78 7.47
N PHE A 295 12.80 14.73 6.90
CA PHE A 295 12.15 13.88 5.91
C PHE A 295 10.85 13.29 6.44
N ALA A 296 10.86 12.70 7.64
CA ALA A 296 9.67 12.08 8.23
C ALA A 296 8.53 13.11 8.43
N ARG A 297 8.85 14.30 8.94
CA ARG A 297 7.89 15.40 9.11
C ARG A 297 7.29 15.84 7.78
N LEU A 298 8.13 16.15 6.79
CA LEU A 298 7.68 16.70 5.51
C LEU A 298 6.92 15.68 4.67
N TYR A 299 7.37 14.42 4.66
CA TYR A 299 6.66 13.35 3.96
C TYR A 299 5.27 13.13 4.56
N THR A 300 5.15 13.16 5.90
CA THR A 300 3.87 13.04 6.58
C THR A 300 2.94 14.21 6.21
N GLU A 301 3.44 15.46 6.29
CA GLU A 301 2.67 16.66 5.93
C GLU A 301 2.18 16.62 4.48
N LEU A 302 3.06 16.33 3.52
CA LEU A 302 2.70 16.25 2.11
C LEU A 302 1.70 15.14 1.84
N THR A 303 1.87 13.97 2.46
CA THR A 303 0.95 12.83 2.30
C THR A 303 -0.43 13.15 2.85
N PHE A 304 -0.51 13.80 4.03
CA PHE A 304 -1.79 14.17 4.64
C PHE A 304 -2.51 15.29 3.87
N ARG A 305 -1.76 16.25 3.31
CA ARG A 305 -2.31 17.26 2.40
C ARG A 305 -2.86 16.68 1.11
N GLN A 306 -2.29 15.58 0.64
CA GLN A 306 -2.59 14.97 -0.66
C GLN A 306 -3.21 13.56 -0.52
N GLY A 307 -3.90 13.27 0.59
CA GLY A 307 -4.38 11.91 0.91
C GLY A 307 -5.25 11.29 -0.20
N GLU A 308 -6.09 12.11 -0.85
CA GLU A 308 -6.90 11.70 -2.01
C GLU A 308 -6.02 11.28 -3.19
N LEU A 309 -4.98 12.06 -3.50
CA LEU A 309 -4.04 11.78 -4.59
C LEU A 309 -3.26 10.50 -4.33
N VAL A 310 -2.78 10.30 -3.10
CA VAL A 310 -2.03 9.09 -2.75
C VAL A 310 -2.94 7.84 -2.83
N ALA A 311 -4.20 7.96 -2.42
CA ALA A 311 -5.17 6.89 -2.58
C ALA A 311 -5.45 6.57 -4.06
N VAL A 312 -5.62 7.59 -4.89
CA VAL A 312 -5.78 7.45 -6.34
C VAL A 312 -4.53 6.86 -6.99
N TYR A 313 -3.33 7.27 -6.57
CA TYR A 313 -2.07 6.71 -7.06
C TYR A 313 -2.05 5.19 -6.90
N PHE A 314 -2.30 4.68 -5.70
CA PHE A 314 -2.22 3.23 -5.47
C PHE A 314 -3.28 2.44 -6.22
N ALA A 315 -4.45 3.04 -6.40
CA ALA A 315 -5.62 2.30 -6.85
C ALA A 315 -5.92 2.46 -8.35
N GLU A 316 -5.40 3.52 -8.98
CA GLU A 316 -5.70 3.88 -10.38
C GLU A 316 -4.46 3.95 -11.27
N ILE A 317 -3.23 3.79 -10.74
CA ILE A 317 -2.02 3.80 -11.57
C ILE A 317 -2.10 2.76 -12.69
N GLY A 318 -2.83 1.66 -12.50
CA GLY A 318 -3.09 0.63 -13.53
C GLY A 318 -3.68 1.17 -14.84
N ASN A 319 -4.40 2.29 -14.78
CA ASN A 319 -5.07 2.91 -15.92
C ASN A 319 -4.16 3.79 -16.79
N ILE A 320 -2.91 4.01 -16.37
CA ILE A 320 -1.90 4.73 -17.16
C ILE A 320 -1.22 3.75 -18.14
N PRO A 321 -0.93 4.16 -19.39
CA PRO A 321 -0.16 3.36 -20.34
C PRO A 321 1.17 2.82 -19.77
N ALA A 322 1.57 1.62 -20.19
CA ALA A 322 2.67 0.88 -19.57
C ALA A 322 4.04 1.58 -19.64
N ASP A 323 4.33 2.23 -20.76
CA ASP A 323 5.51 3.07 -20.99
C ASP A 323 5.57 4.24 -19.99
N ARG A 324 4.44 4.93 -19.79
CA ARG A 324 4.35 6.09 -18.90
C ARG A 324 4.38 5.69 -17.42
N ARG A 325 3.74 4.57 -17.05
CA ARG A 325 3.90 3.96 -15.72
C ARG A 325 5.35 3.63 -15.41
N THR A 326 6.09 3.17 -16.41
CA THR A 326 7.52 2.84 -16.27
C THR A 326 8.35 4.08 -15.97
N ALA A 327 8.03 5.23 -16.58
CA ALA A 327 8.65 6.51 -16.28
C ALA A 327 8.38 6.97 -14.83
N LEU A 328 7.11 6.93 -14.37
CA LEU A 328 6.75 7.26 -12.99
C LEU A 328 7.48 6.36 -11.97
N ARG A 329 7.51 5.04 -12.22
CA ARG A 329 8.24 4.09 -11.38
C ARG A 329 9.76 4.34 -11.36
N ARG A 330 10.33 4.87 -12.45
CA ARG A 330 11.75 5.22 -12.50
C ARG A 330 12.07 6.39 -11.57
N ILE A 331 11.24 7.44 -11.59
CA ILE A 331 11.36 8.60 -10.68
C ILE A 331 11.28 8.14 -9.22
N GLN A 332 10.27 7.33 -8.90
CA GLN A 332 10.13 6.81 -7.53
C GLN A 332 11.31 5.97 -7.07
N ARG A 333 11.84 5.09 -7.93
CA ARG A 333 13.04 4.31 -7.58
C ARG A 333 14.24 5.20 -7.31
N HIS A 334 14.44 6.24 -8.12
CA HIS A 334 15.50 7.21 -7.89
C HIS A 334 15.36 7.92 -6.54
N ASN A 335 14.14 8.35 -6.20
CA ASN A 335 13.85 8.97 -4.90
C ASN A 335 14.11 8.01 -3.73
N ILE A 336 13.66 6.76 -3.83
CA ILE A 336 13.91 5.72 -2.83
C ILE A 336 15.42 5.47 -2.66
N ASP A 337 16.18 5.46 -3.75
CA ASP A 337 17.63 5.27 -3.70
C ASP A 337 18.32 6.43 -2.94
N GLY A 338 17.91 7.67 -3.22
CA GLY A 338 18.40 8.85 -2.49
C GLY A 338 18.04 8.82 -1.00
N TRP A 339 16.79 8.53 -0.66
CA TRP A 339 16.35 8.47 0.75
C TRP A 339 16.97 7.29 1.51
N ALA A 340 17.23 6.16 0.84
CA ALA A 340 17.93 5.03 1.44
C ALA A 340 19.39 5.34 1.72
N GLN A 341 20.04 6.14 0.87
CA GLN A 341 21.39 6.63 1.10
C GLN A 341 21.43 7.62 2.29
N LEU A 342 20.47 8.54 2.36
CA LEU A 342 20.32 9.40 3.54
C LEU A 342 20.17 8.59 4.83
N LEU A 343 19.31 7.56 4.81
CA LEU A 343 19.10 6.72 5.98
C LEU A 343 20.34 5.91 6.37
N ARG A 344 21.12 5.46 5.37
CA ARG A 344 22.41 4.78 5.57
C ARG A 344 23.41 5.69 6.27
N GLU A 345 23.44 6.98 5.95
CA GLU A 345 24.29 7.97 6.60
C GLU A 345 23.87 8.21 8.06
N ALA A 346 22.57 8.25 8.33
CA ALA A 346 22.04 8.33 9.69
C ALA A 346 22.22 7.04 10.50
N ARG A 347 22.31 5.88 9.84
CA ARG A 347 22.51 4.56 10.45
C ARG A 347 23.66 3.80 9.79
N PRO A 348 24.93 4.13 10.10
CA PRO A 348 26.10 3.58 9.39
C PRO A 348 26.18 2.04 9.36
N ASN A 349 25.64 1.38 10.38
CA ASN A 349 25.61 -0.09 10.50
C ASN A 349 24.50 -0.78 9.67
N THR A 350 23.62 -0.01 9.02
CA THR A 350 22.51 -0.56 8.20
C THR A 350 22.95 -0.59 6.74
N SER A 351 22.66 -1.67 6.00
CA SER A 351 22.98 -1.73 4.56
C SER A 351 22.04 -0.83 3.75
N VAL A 352 22.50 -0.26 2.62
CA VAL A 352 21.62 0.56 1.74
C VAL A 352 20.37 -0.23 1.32
N VAL A 353 20.51 -1.54 1.10
CA VAL A 353 19.37 -2.38 0.70
C VAL A 353 18.37 -2.53 1.85
N VAL A 354 18.83 -2.72 3.09
CA VAL A 354 17.94 -2.70 4.27
C VAL A 354 17.32 -1.32 4.45
N SER A 355 18.08 -0.23 4.23
CA SER A 355 17.54 1.13 4.24
C SER A 355 16.40 1.31 3.24
N LYS A 356 16.48 0.73 2.03
CA LYS A 356 15.36 0.76 1.06
C LYS A 356 14.10 0.06 1.60
N PHE A 357 14.25 -1.05 2.31
CA PHE A 357 13.12 -1.73 2.95
C PHE A 357 12.50 -0.86 4.06
N LEU A 358 13.33 -0.25 4.90
CA LEU A 358 12.86 0.66 5.96
C LEU A 358 12.18 1.90 5.38
N ILE A 359 12.69 2.47 4.29
CA ILE A 359 12.02 3.56 3.58
C ILE A 359 10.66 3.09 3.06
N HIS A 360 10.57 1.97 2.34
CA HIS A 360 9.26 1.48 1.87
C HIS A 360 8.27 1.20 3.02
N ALA A 361 8.74 0.67 4.15
CA ALA A 361 7.95 0.52 5.36
C ALA A 361 7.46 1.88 5.89
N ALA A 362 8.37 2.86 5.97
CA ALA A 362 8.12 4.22 6.43
C ALA A 362 7.10 4.99 5.55
N LEU A 363 7.15 4.83 4.22
CA LEU A 363 6.17 5.45 3.33
C LEU A 363 4.81 4.75 3.42
N GLY A 364 4.84 3.41 3.46
CA GLY A 364 3.64 2.59 3.54
C GLY A 364 2.82 2.85 4.80
N LEU A 365 3.46 2.96 5.97
CA LEU A 365 2.71 3.20 7.21
C LEU A 365 2.05 4.57 7.25
N VAL A 366 2.70 5.63 6.74
CA VAL A 366 2.11 6.97 6.75
C VAL A 366 0.80 6.97 5.96
N PHE A 367 0.77 6.29 4.81
CA PHE A 367 -0.45 6.15 4.03
C PHE A 367 -1.51 5.29 4.75
N ASP A 368 -1.16 4.10 5.23
CA ASP A 368 -2.14 3.18 5.81
C ASP A 368 -2.71 3.72 7.15
N VAL A 369 -1.84 4.25 8.02
CA VAL A 369 -2.26 4.91 9.26
C VAL A 369 -3.06 6.16 8.92
N GLY A 370 -2.62 6.96 7.94
CA GLY A 370 -3.36 8.10 7.40
C GLY A 370 -4.80 7.73 7.01
N ARG A 371 -5.02 6.61 6.33
CA ARG A 371 -6.37 6.12 6.03
C ARG A 371 -7.19 5.79 7.28
N THR A 372 -6.59 5.20 8.30
CA THR A 372 -7.31 4.86 9.55
C THR A 372 -7.78 6.11 10.30
N VAL A 373 -6.96 7.15 10.32
CA VAL A 373 -7.29 8.46 10.92
C VAL A 373 -7.93 9.43 9.92
N ARG A 374 -8.35 8.94 8.74
CA ARG A 374 -9.00 9.71 7.67
C ARG A 374 -8.21 10.96 7.22
N PHE A 375 -6.89 10.89 7.29
CA PHE A 375 -5.97 12.00 6.99
C PHE A 375 -6.30 13.27 7.78
N GLU A 376 -6.80 13.13 9.01
CA GLU A 376 -7.01 14.26 9.93
C GLU A 376 -5.67 14.96 10.22
N ARG A 377 -5.62 16.28 10.01
CA ARG A 377 -4.40 17.09 10.10
C ARG A 377 -4.23 17.81 11.45
N SER A 378 -4.81 17.28 12.53
CA SER A 378 -4.55 17.82 13.87
C SER A 378 -3.08 17.63 14.25
N ASP A 379 -2.48 18.61 14.93
CA ASP A 379 -1.05 18.56 15.29
C ASP A 379 -0.69 17.29 16.07
N ARG A 380 -1.61 16.81 16.92
CA ARG A 380 -1.48 15.55 17.65
C ARG A 380 -1.40 14.35 16.71
N THR A 381 -2.30 14.26 15.72
CA THR A 381 -2.31 13.15 14.75
C THR A 381 -1.04 13.17 13.90
N MET A 382 -0.67 14.35 13.39
CA MET A 382 0.54 14.54 12.59
C MET A 382 1.80 14.12 13.36
N ALA A 383 1.96 14.60 14.61
CA ALA A 383 3.10 14.26 15.45
C ALA A 383 3.19 12.76 15.73
N ARG A 384 2.05 12.10 15.98
CA ARG A 384 2.01 10.65 16.23
C ARG A 384 2.40 9.83 15.01
N VAL A 385 1.89 10.18 13.82
CA VAL A 385 2.28 9.50 12.58
C VAL A 385 3.76 9.72 12.27
N GLN A 386 4.25 10.95 12.40
CA GLN A 386 5.67 11.26 12.26
C GLN A 386 6.54 10.45 13.23
N GLN A 387 6.11 10.28 14.48
CA GLN A 387 6.81 9.49 15.48
C GLN A 387 6.90 8.02 15.06
N THR A 388 5.80 7.42 14.60
CA THR A 388 5.83 6.04 14.10
C THR A 388 6.72 5.86 12.87
N MET A 389 6.73 6.85 11.96
CA MET A 389 7.63 6.84 10.80
C MET A 389 9.09 6.95 11.22
N THR A 390 9.38 7.81 12.21
CA THR A 390 10.73 8.01 12.74
C THR A 390 11.23 6.77 13.47
N ALA A 391 10.36 6.06 14.20
CA ALA A 391 10.67 4.78 14.83
C ALA A 391 11.16 3.75 13.79
N VAL A 392 10.43 3.57 12.68
CA VAL A 392 10.88 2.68 11.58
C VAL A 392 12.26 3.06 11.04
N LEU A 393 12.48 4.36 10.82
CA LEU A 393 13.69 4.85 10.18
C LEU A 393 14.89 4.77 11.12
N LEU A 394 14.78 5.30 12.34
CA LEU A 394 15.92 5.46 13.24
C LEU A 394 16.13 4.29 14.21
N GLY A 395 15.10 3.45 14.43
CA GLY A 395 15.16 2.34 15.38
C GLY A 395 14.72 2.74 16.77
#